data_AF-A0A381WYU3-F1
#
_entry.id   AF-A0A381WYU3-F1
#
_cell.length_a   1.000
_cell.length_b   1.000
_cell.length_c   1.000
_cell.angle_alpha   90.00
_cell.angle_beta   90.00
_cell.angle_gamma   90.00
#
_symmetry.space_group_name_H-M   'P 1'
#
loop_
_entity.id
_entity.type
_entity.pdbx_description
1 polymer ?
#
loop_
_entity_poly.entity_id
_entity_poly.type
_entity_poly.pdbx_seq_one_letter_code
_entity_poly.pdbx_strand_id
1 'polypeptide(L)'
;MSLHQIQTGTQVTVRSTGDVGSIKEVYYFPTMYKVEFDNGAVEKFTTHEIEIAGTSLKKPGIIDETTSKKLSSGKSYEVSLLNVKTVVWQEIKGDISDVWKRLISLKDYHLWYPGIQRMLPLNDMGRYVHHYS
;
A
#
# COMPACT_ATOMS: atom_id res chain seq x y z
N MET A 1 -4.38 9.34 13.53
CA MET A 1 -3.68 8.10 13.91
C MET A 1 -3.39 7.27 12.66
N SER A 2 -2.49 6.27 12.71
CA SER A 2 -2.26 5.36 11.57
C SER A 2 -3.28 4.21 11.59
N LEU A 3 -3.78 3.78 10.43
CA LEU A 3 -4.77 2.69 10.30
C LEU A 3 -4.34 1.38 10.99
N HIS A 4 -3.05 1.14 11.11
CA HIS A 4 -2.47 -0.03 11.79
C HIS A 4 -2.61 -0.01 13.31
N GLN A 5 -3.02 1.12 13.90
CA GLN A 5 -3.18 1.29 15.35
C GLN A 5 -4.64 1.15 15.81
N ILE A 6 -5.56 0.86 14.89
CA ILE A 6 -6.98 0.71 15.21
C ILE A 6 -7.19 -0.64 15.89
N GLN A 7 -7.55 -0.60 17.17
CA GLN A 7 -7.85 -1.78 17.98
C GLN A 7 -9.34 -1.85 18.30
N THR A 8 -9.80 -3.03 18.73
CA THR A 8 -11.15 -3.19 19.28
C THR A 8 -11.32 -2.27 20.49
N GLY A 9 -12.46 -1.58 20.58
CA GLY A 9 -12.75 -0.55 21.58
C GLY A 9 -12.43 0.88 21.12
N THR A 10 -11.82 1.08 19.93
CA THR A 10 -11.59 2.42 19.39
C THR A 10 -12.93 3.10 19.06
N GLN A 11 -13.13 4.33 19.53
CA GLN A 11 -14.31 5.13 19.21
C GLN A 11 -14.26 5.63 17.77
N VAL A 12 -15.38 5.47 17.07
CA VAL A 12 -15.56 5.89 15.69
C VAL A 12 -16.91 6.58 15.53
N THR A 13 -16.98 7.53 14.61
CA THR A 13 -18.19 8.26 14.26
C THR A 13 -18.59 7.89 12.84
N VAL A 14 -19.82 7.44 12.64
CA VAL A 14 -20.34 7.13 11.31
C VAL A 14 -20.64 8.43 10.57
N ARG A 15 -20.08 8.61 9.37
CA ARG A 15 -20.26 9.83 8.57
C ARG A 15 -21.70 10.06 8.14
N SER A 16 -22.42 8.98 7.84
CA SER A 16 -23.77 9.05 7.28
C SER A 16 -24.80 9.51 8.31
N THR A 17 -24.70 9.03 9.55
CA THR A 17 -25.67 9.31 10.61
C THR A 17 -25.16 10.25 11.70
N GLY A 18 -23.84 10.39 11.83
CA GLY A 18 -23.21 11.13 12.93
C GLY A 18 -23.16 10.33 14.24
N ASP A 19 -23.62 9.07 14.23
CA ASP A 19 -23.67 8.25 15.43
C ASP A 19 -22.26 7.82 15.87
N VAL A 20 -22.04 7.86 17.17
CA VAL A 20 -20.79 7.42 17.79
C VAL A 20 -20.94 5.97 18.21
N GLY A 21 -19.95 5.15 17.87
CA GLY A 21 -19.87 3.76 18.27
C GLY A 21 -18.44 3.34 18.55
N SER A 22 -18.27 2.08 18.95
CA SER A 22 -16.97 1.49 19.28
C SER A 22 -16.70 0.26 18.43
N ILE A 23 -15.46 0.10 17.94
CA ILE A 23 -15.12 -1.05 17.08
C ILE A 23 -15.12 -2.32 17.91
N LYS A 24 -16.08 -3.23 17.66
CA LYS A 24 -16.16 -4.53 18.35
C LYS A 24 -15.19 -5.54 17.76
N GLU A 25 -15.05 -5.55 16.44
CA GLU A 25 -14.26 -6.54 15.71
C GLU A 25 -13.72 -5.95 14.40
N VAL A 26 -12.51 -6.33 14.03
CA VAL A 26 -11.94 -6.04 12.71
C VAL A 26 -12.41 -7.13 11.74
N TYR A 27 -13.28 -6.79 10.80
CA TYR A 27 -13.80 -7.77 9.85
C TYR A 27 -12.81 -8.02 8.70
N TYR A 28 -12.34 -6.96 8.04
CA TYR A 28 -11.26 -7.02 7.06
C TYR A 28 -10.30 -5.85 7.25
N PHE A 29 -9.10 -6.13 7.73
CA PHE A 29 -8.08 -5.09 7.85
C PHE A 29 -7.52 -4.70 6.46
N PRO A 30 -7.34 -3.40 6.13
CA PRO A 30 -7.75 -2.18 6.84
C PRO A 30 -9.02 -1.54 6.25
N THR A 31 -9.92 -2.34 5.66
CA THR A 31 -11.02 -1.87 4.79
C THR A 31 -12.39 -1.90 5.46
N MET A 32 -12.62 -2.80 6.43
CA MET A 32 -13.93 -3.00 7.07
C MET A 32 -13.83 -3.31 8.56
N TYR A 33 -14.72 -2.69 9.33
CA TYR A 33 -14.81 -2.80 10.78
C TYR A 33 -16.27 -3.05 11.19
N LYS A 34 -16.48 -3.83 12.25
CA LYS A 34 -17.79 -3.92 12.92
C LYS A 34 -17.83 -2.93 14.07
N VAL A 35 -18.84 -2.06 14.05
CA VAL A 35 -19.04 -1.01 15.04
C VAL A 35 -20.26 -1.37 15.87
N GLU A 36 -20.10 -1.32 17.19
CA GLU A 36 -21.17 -1.47 18.18
C GLU A 36 -21.56 -0.08 18.69
N PHE A 37 -22.85 0.24 18.59
CA PHE A 37 -23.41 1.50 19.06
C PHE A 37 -23.97 1.36 20.48
N ASP A 38 -24.25 2.49 21.13
CA ASP A 38 -24.81 2.53 22.49
C ASP A 38 -26.18 1.83 22.62
N ASN A 39 -26.89 1.63 21.50
CA ASN A 39 -28.15 0.88 21.43
C ASN A 39 -27.95 -0.65 21.36
N GLY A 40 -26.70 -1.14 21.37
CA GLY A 40 -26.35 -2.56 21.26
C GLY A 40 -26.43 -3.13 19.84
N ALA A 41 -26.74 -2.32 18.82
CA ALA A 41 -26.70 -2.73 17.44
C ALA A 41 -25.25 -2.84 16.95
N VAL A 42 -24.94 -3.90 16.21
CA VAL A 42 -23.62 -4.13 15.60
C VAL A 42 -23.77 -4.11 14.10
N GLU A 43 -23.19 -3.09 13.47
CA GLU A 43 -23.24 -2.92 12.01
C GLU A 43 -21.83 -2.93 11.40
N LYS A 44 -21.77 -3.24 10.11
CA LYS A 44 -20.52 -3.30 9.35
C LYS A 44 -20.34 -1.99 8.59
N PHE A 45 -19.17 -1.38 8.75
CA PHE A 45 -18.81 -0.17 8.03
C PHE A 45 -17.46 -0.33 7.34
N THR A 46 -17.34 0.32 6.19
CA THR A 46 -16.05 0.49 5.51
C THR A 46 -15.28 1.66 6.11
N THR A 47 -13.95 1.66 5.94
CA THR A 47 -13.06 2.72 6.43
C THR A 47 -13.41 4.12 5.90
N HIS A 48 -14.15 4.22 4.80
CA HIS A 48 -14.55 5.50 4.20
C HIS A 48 -15.83 6.07 4.81
N GLU A 49 -16.62 5.21 5.48
CA GLU A 49 -17.90 5.53 6.10
C GLU A 49 -17.75 5.91 7.58
N ILE A 50 -16.59 5.61 8.19
CA ILE A 50 -16.31 5.92 9.59
C ILE A 50 -15.17 6.94 9.72
N GLU A 51 -15.34 7.89 10.63
CA GLU A 51 -14.27 8.77 11.10
C GLU A 51 -13.75 8.25 12.42
N ILE A 52 -12.45 7.95 12.44
CA ILE A 52 -11.76 7.52 13.65
C ILE A 52 -11.26 8.77 14.37
N ALA A 53 -11.68 8.95 15.62
CA ALA A 53 -11.30 10.08 16.45
C ALA A 53 -9.76 10.24 16.45
N GLY A 54 -9.28 11.41 16.01
CA GLY A 54 -7.84 11.71 15.91
C GLY A 54 -7.19 11.47 14.54
N THR A 55 -7.97 11.27 13.47
CA THR A 55 -7.45 11.20 12.09
C THR A 55 -8.10 12.26 11.22
N SER A 56 -7.51 13.45 11.13
CA SER A 56 -7.86 14.39 10.06
C SER A 56 -7.26 13.86 8.75
N LEU A 57 -8.10 13.21 7.95
CA LEU A 57 -7.78 13.01 6.54
C LEU A 57 -7.78 14.40 5.90
N LYS A 58 -6.60 15.02 5.77
CA LYS A 58 -6.44 16.10 4.80
C LYS A 58 -6.95 15.52 3.48
N LYS A 59 -8.02 16.10 2.92
CA LYS A 59 -8.40 15.81 1.54
C LYS A 59 -7.10 15.83 0.74
N PRO A 60 -6.72 14.75 0.03
CA PRO A 60 -5.62 14.85 -0.89
C PRO A 60 -6.07 15.84 -1.96
N GLY A 61 -5.83 17.12 -1.71
CA GLY A 61 -5.79 18.10 -2.77
C GLY A 61 -4.80 17.53 -3.76
N ILE A 62 -5.20 17.41 -5.01
CA ILE A 62 -4.23 17.32 -6.09
C ILE A 62 -3.39 18.58 -5.89
N ILE A 63 -2.18 18.39 -5.37
CA ILE A 63 -1.21 19.46 -5.35
C ILE A 63 -0.88 19.62 -6.83
N ASP A 64 -1.55 20.56 -7.49
CA ASP A 64 -1.12 21.08 -8.80
C ASP A 64 0.17 21.88 -8.57
N GLU A 65 1.19 21.23 -7.99
CA GLU A 65 2.55 21.68 -8.07
C GLU A 65 2.90 21.55 -9.53
N THR A 66 2.89 22.70 -10.21
CA THR A 66 3.35 22.91 -11.57
C THR A 66 4.62 22.10 -11.79
N THR A 67 4.48 20.88 -12.30
CA THR A 67 5.57 19.91 -12.36
C THR A 67 6.44 20.35 -13.53
N SER A 68 7.30 21.33 -13.27
CA SER A 68 8.27 21.80 -14.25
C SER A 68 9.19 20.63 -14.58
N LYS A 69 9.09 20.19 -15.84
CA LYS A 69 9.65 18.97 -16.44
C LYS A 69 8.88 17.69 -16.15
N LYS A 70 8.04 17.31 -17.12
CA LYS A 70 7.49 15.97 -17.27
C LYS A 70 8.66 14.99 -17.47
N LEU A 71 9.03 14.28 -16.40
CA LEU A 71 10.02 13.21 -16.48
C LEU A 71 9.51 12.13 -17.43
N SER A 72 10.38 11.68 -18.34
CA SER A 72 10.03 10.67 -19.35
C SER A 72 10.34 9.27 -18.79
N SER A 73 9.32 8.62 -18.22
CA SER A 73 9.39 7.23 -17.79
C SER A 73 8.51 6.37 -18.68
N GLY A 74 8.91 5.14 -18.96
CA GLY A 74 8.19 4.29 -19.91
C GLY A 74 8.61 2.84 -19.92
N LYS A 75 7.93 2.08 -20.76
CA LYS A 75 8.02 0.62 -20.87
C LYS A 75 7.89 0.23 -22.34
N SER A 76 8.70 -0.72 -22.79
CA SER A 76 8.63 -1.31 -24.11
C SER A 76 8.66 -2.83 -24.00
N TYR A 77 7.93 -3.49 -24.88
CA TYR A 77 7.77 -4.93 -24.90
C TYR A 77 8.12 -5.42 -26.30
N GLU A 78 9.03 -6.39 -26.36
CA GLU A 78 9.40 -7.09 -27.58
C GLU A 78 9.00 -8.55 -27.39
N VAL A 79 8.02 -8.99 -28.19
CA VAL A 79 7.41 -10.32 -28.08
C VAL A 79 7.74 -11.12 -29.34
N SER A 80 8.27 -12.32 -29.14
CA SER A 80 8.54 -13.31 -30.19
C SER A 80 7.94 -14.65 -29.79
N LEU A 81 7.92 -15.63 -30.72
CA LEU A 81 7.20 -16.90 -30.55
C LEU A 81 7.53 -17.67 -29.25
N LEU A 82 8.71 -17.46 -28.66
CA LEU A 82 9.16 -18.10 -27.40
C LEU A 82 9.93 -17.18 -26.45
N ASN A 83 10.12 -15.90 -26.80
CA ASN A 83 10.85 -14.96 -25.95
C ASN A 83 10.07 -13.67 -25.78
N VAL A 84 10.01 -13.18 -24.55
CA VAL A 84 9.48 -11.88 -24.19
C VAL A 84 10.60 -11.08 -23.54
N LYS A 85 10.89 -9.90 -24.10
CA LYS A 85 11.83 -8.94 -23.54
C LYS A 85 11.06 -7.70 -23.14
N THR A 86 11.22 -7.32 -21.87
CA THR A 86 10.63 -6.09 -21.32
C THR A 86 11.74 -5.12 -21.00
N VAL A 87 11.65 -3.90 -21.53
CA VAL A 87 12.57 -2.80 -21.24
C VAL A 87 11.79 -1.74 -20.46
N VAL A 88 12.29 -1.38 -19.27
CA VAL A 88 11.70 -0.34 -18.43
C VAL A 88 12.74 0.75 -18.22
N TRP A 89 12.34 2.01 -18.38
CA TRP A 89 13.20 3.16 -18.08
C TRP A 89 12.45 4.14 -17.19
N GLN A 90 13.19 4.74 -16.26
CA GLN A 90 12.69 5.76 -15.35
C GLN A 90 13.70 6.89 -15.32
N GLU A 91 13.23 8.10 -15.57
CA GLU A 91 13.98 9.30 -15.23
C GLU A 91 13.69 9.64 -13.77
N ILE A 92 14.75 9.83 -12.99
CA ILE A 92 14.66 10.15 -11.56
C ILE A 92 15.41 11.45 -11.33
N LYS A 93 14.79 12.38 -10.61
CA LYS A 93 15.42 13.60 -10.11
C LYS A 93 15.55 13.47 -8.60
N GLY A 94 16.77 13.41 -8.09
CA GLY A 94 17.06 13.30 -6.66
C GLY A 94 18.55 13.27 -6.39
N ASP A 95 18.93 13.28 -5.12
CA ASP A 95 20.33 13.18 -4.72
C ASP A 95 20.89 11.78 -5.01
N ILE A 96 22.18 11.72 -5.35
CA ILE A 96 22.89 10.48 -5.71
C ILE A 96 22.72 9.40 -4.62
N SER A 97 22.76 9.81 -3.35
CA SER A 97 22.57 8.91 -2.20
C SER A 97 21.19 8.24 -2.19
N ASP A 98 20.15 9.00 -2.52
CA ASP A 98 18.78 8.50 -2.49
C ASP A 98 18.45 7.65 -3.72
N VAL A 99 19.01 8.01 -4.89
CA VAL A 99 18.98 7.16 -6.08
C VAL A 99 19.68 5.83 -5.79
N TRP A 100 20.84 5.85 -5.13
CA TRP A 100 21.55 4.62 -4.79
C TRP A 100 20.79 3.74 -3.82
N LYS A 101 20.27 4.31 -2.74
CA LYS A 101 19.41 3.57 -1.78
C LYS A 101 18.23 2.91 -2.49
N ARG A 102 17.61 3.61 -3.45
CA ARG A 102 16.49 3.08 -4.24
C ARG A 102 16.90 1.92 -5.14
N LEU A 103 18.07 1.99 -5.79
CA LEU A 103 18.57 0.94 -6.68
C LEU A 103 18.97 -0.35 -5.93
N ILE A 104 19.55 -0.23 -4.74
CA ILE A 104 19.99 -1.38 -3.94
C ILE A 104 18.89 -1.95 -3.04
N SER A 105 17.77 -1.25 -2.91
CA SER A 105 16.62 -1.70 -2.10
C SER A 105 15.82 -2.77 -2.82
N LEU A 106 15.85 -3.99 -2.30
CA LEU A 106 14.98 -5.09 -2.75
C LEU A 106 13.49 -4.82 -2.48
N LYS A 107 13.16 -3.90 -1.55
CA LYS A 107 11.78 -3.60 -1.16
C LYS A 107 10.98 -3.00 -2.32
N ASP A 108 11.63 -2.15 -3.11
CA ASP A 108 10.96 -1.38 -4.17
C ASP A 108 11.17 -2.00 -5.55
N TYR A 109 11.85 -3.15 -5.63
CA TYR A 109 12.20 -3.82 -6.88
C TYR A 109 10.95 -4.19 -7.72
N HIS A 110 9.84 -4.53 -7.06
CA HIS A 110 8.55 -4.79 -7.71
C HIS A 110 7.98 -3.58 -8.48
N LEU A 111 8.37 -2.35 -8.13
CA LEU A 111 7.96 -1.13 -8.85
C LEU A 111 8.69 -0.97 -10.19
N TRP A 112 9.85 -1.61 -10.35
CA TRP A 112 10.66 -1.57 -11.56
C TRP A 112 10.19 -2.56 -12.62
N TYR A 113 9.51 -3.63 -12.19
CA TYR A 113 9.07 -4.71 -13.07
C TYR A 113 7.54 -4.88 -13.03
N PRO A 114 6.81 -4.23 -13.96
CA PRO A 114 5.36 -4.39 -14.04
C PRO A 114 4.98 -5.85 -14.30
N GLY A 115 4.03 -6.37 -13.52
CA GLY A 115 3.54 -7.74 -13.66
C GLY A 115 4.35 -8.80 -12.91
N ILE A 116 5.50 -8.43 -12.33
CA ILE A 116 6.27 -9.35 -11.48
C ILE A 116 5.84 -9.17 -10.03
N GLN A 117 5.02 -10.10 -9.54
CA GLN A 117 4.55 -10.10 -8.15
C GLN A 117 5.62 -10.61 -7.17
N ARG A 118 6.52 -11.48 -7.62
CA ARG A 118 7.60 -12.07 -6.80
C ARG A 118 8.85 -12.26 -7.64
N MET A 119 9.99 -11.85 -7.10
CA MET A 119 11.31 -12.20 -7.63
C MET A 119 11.95 -13.18 -6.67
N LEU A 120 12.35 -14.33 -7.20
CA LEU A 120 13.14 -15.31 -6.46
C LEU A 120 14.61 -14.94 -6.66
N PRO A 121 15.34 -14.55 -5.61
CA PRO A 121 16.77 -14.36 -5.74
C PRO A 121 17.42 -15.68 -6.15
N LEU A 122 18.06 -15.68 -7.31
CA LEU A 122 18.99 -16.73 -7.69
C LEU A 122 20.21 -16.55 -6.79
N ASN A 123 20.37 -17.47 -5.85
CA ASN A 123 21.53 -17.53 -4.98
C ASN A 123 22.30 -18.78 -5.41
N ASP A 124 23.45 -18.58 -6.05
CA ASP A 124 24.36 -19.65 -6.46
C ASP A 124 25.13 -20.25 -5.27
N MET A 125 25.00 -19.67 -4.07
CA MET A 125 25.52 -20.28 -2.86
C MET A 125 24.64 -21.46 -2.45
N GLY A 126 25.28 -22.61 -2.20
CA GLY A 126 24.62 -23.83 -1.77
C GLY A 126 23.67 -23.58 -0.60
N ARG A 127 22.37 -23.78 -0.84
CA ARG A 127 21.35 -23.63 0.20
C ARG A 127 21.52 -24.77 1.20
N TYR A 128 21.87 -24.44 2.44
CA TYR A 128 21.75 -25.40 3.54
C TYR A 128 20.26 -25.64 3.81
N VAL A 129 19.73 -26.74 3.30
CA VAL A 129 18.39 -27.20 3.66
C VAL A 129 18.51 -27.83 5.03
N HIS A 130 17.97 -27.16 6.07
CA HIS A 130 17.78 -27.84 7.35
C HIS A 130 16.75 -28.94 7.14
N HIS A 131 17.20 -30.18 7.30
CA HIS A 131 16.39 -31.38 7.24
C HIS A 131 15.56 -31.49 8.51
N TYR A 132 14.43 -30.79 8.56
CA TYR A 132 13.35 -31.12 9.50
C TYR A 132 12.03 -31.11 8.74
N SER A 133 11.70 -32.32 8.28
CA SER A 133 10.33 -32.78 7.99
C SER A 133 9.57 -32.97 9.28
#